data_AF-A0A5N5WGX7-F1
#
_entry.id   AF-A0A5N5WGX7-F1
#
_cell.length_a   1.000
_cell.length_b   1.000
_cell.length_c   1.000
_cell.angle_alpha   90.00
_cell.angle_beta   90.00
_cell.angle_gamma   90.00
#
_symmetry.space_group_name_H-M   'P 1'
#
loop_
_entity.id
_entity.type
_entity.pdbx_description
1 polymer ?
#
loop_
_entity_poly.entity_id
_entity_poly.type
_entity_poly.pdbx_seq_one_letter_code
_entity_poly.pdbx_strand_id
1 'polypeptide(L)'
;MADVGRSHRSKPRATASCYPCRNRKVKCNRLSPCEACIARGIQDECKYSAPNEDRQAIAQAEMITELRGKVNRLREQIAQRAARRSSIDDPEEEEEEEATDMEIVYSALRLGSEELVWKIVGRLRDGEDLRELARDVARDIGVEDDYSG
;
A
#
# COMPACT_ATOMS: atom_id res chain seq x y z
N MET A 1 -18.94 33.59 60.50
CA MET A 1 -17.57 33.04 60.29
C MET A 1 -17.32 33.04 58.79
N ALA A 2 -16.30 33.77 58.32
CA ALA A 2 -16.03 33.98 56.90
C ALA A 2 -15.27 32.78 56.31
N ASP A 3 -15.79 32.21 55.22
CA ASP A 3 -15.13 31.15 54.45
C ASP A 3 -14.22 31.79 53.40
N VAL A 4 -12.90 31.70 53.61
CA VAL A 4 -11.89 32.26 52.71
C VAL A 4 -11.63 31.25 51.60
N GLY A 5 -12.27 31.46 50.45
CA GLY A 5 -12.01 30.72 49.21
C GLY A 5 -10.55 30.86 48.78
N ARG A 6 -9.76 29.80 48.99
CA ARG A 6 -8.38 29.70 48.51
C ARG A 6 -8.38 29.58 46.98
N SER A 7 -8.17 30.70 46.29
CA SER A 7 -7.90 30.71 44.85
C SER A 7 -6.64 29.89 44.56
N HIS A 8 -6.81 28.69 43.99
CA HIS A 8 -5.70 27.91 43.45
C HIS A 8 -5.16 28.66 42.24
N ARG A 9 -4.12 29.48 42.44
CA ARG A 9 -3.34 30.07 41.35
C ARG A 9 -2.83 28.91 40.49
N SER A 10 -3.45 28.70 39.33
CA SER A 10 -2.99 27.69 38.38
C SER A 10 -1.58 28.07 37.96
N LYS A 11 -0.62 27.16 38.19
CA LYS A 11 0.75 27.37 37.73
C LYS A 11 0.72 27.54 36.20
N PRO A 12 1.41 28.54 35.65
CA PRO A 12 1.46 28.72 34.21
C PRO A 12 1.97 27.42 33.57
N ARG A 13 1.27 26.94 32.52
CA ARG A 13 1.63 25.72 31.81
C ARG A 13 3.06 25.88 31.28
N ALA A 14 3.97 25.01 31.72
CA ALA A 14 5.38 25.10 31.33
C ALA A 14 5.52 25.01 29.81
N THR A 15 6.34 25.88 29.22
CA THR A 15 6.62 25.83 27.78
C THR A 15 7.46 24.59 27.47
N ALA A 16 6.93 23.66 26.68
CA ALA A 16 7.60 22.39 26.37
C ALA A 16 8.69 22.49 25.29
N SER A 17 8.74 23.60 24.53
CA SER A 17 9.78 23.86 23.52
C SER A 17 11.11 24.32 24.15
N CYS A 18 12.25 24.00 23.51
CA CYS A 18 13.55 24.50 23.99
C CYS A 18 13.67 26.02 23.81
N TYR A 19 14.58 26.63 24.55
CA TYR A 19 14.84 28.07 24.50
C TYR A 19 15.19 28.56 23.09
N PRO A 20 16.13 27.95 22.34
CA PRO A 20 16.46 28.40 20.99
C PRO A 20 15.28 28.31 20.00
N CYS A 21 14.49 27.23 20.04
CA CYS A 21 13.31 27.09 19.17
C CYS A 21 12.19 28.06 19.54
N ARG A 22 12.00 28.33 20.84
CA ARG A 22 11.02 29.32 21.31
C ARG A 22 11.39 30.73 20.86
N ASN A 23 12.66 31.12 21.01
CA ASN A 23 13.16 32.43 20.59
C ASN A 23 13.01 32.63 19.08
N ARG A 24 13.30 31.58 18.30
CA ARG A 24 13.16 31.59 16.83
C ARG A 24 11.74 31.32 16.33
N LYS A 25 10.78 31.02 17.22
CA LYS A 25 9.39 30.66 16.88
C LYS A 25 9.27 29.50 15.87
N VAL A 26 10.12 28.49 16.00
CA VAL A 26 10.09 27.28 15.14
C VAL A 26 9.55 26.05 15.90
N LYS A 27 9.10 25.04 15.16
CA LYS A 27 8.65 23.76 15.74
C LYS A 27 9.83 23.07 16.46
N CYS A 28 9.58 22.58 17.67
CA CYS A 28 10.53 21.82 18.49
C CYS A 28 9.98 20.40 18.63
N ASN A 29 10.78 19.37 18.29
CA ASN A 29 10.40 17.97 18.51
C ASN A 29 10.58 17.52 19.98
N ARG A 30 11.07 18.42 20.85
CA ARG A 30 11.20 18.25 22.32
C ARG A 30 12.17 17.15 22.78
N LEU A 31 12.90 16.52 21.86
CA LEU A 31 14.05 15.67 22.15
C LEU A 31 15.23 16.51 22.66
N SER A 32 16.19 15.89 23.34
CA SER A 32 17.34 16.59 23.93
C SER A 32 18.66 15.99 23.44
N PRO A 33 19.43 16.70 22.59
CA PRO A 33 19.09 17.94 21.88
C PRO A 33 17.95 17.74 20.87
N CYS A 34 17.24 18.82 20.51
CA CYS A 34 16.15 18.75 19.55
C CYS A 34 16.68 18.74 18.11
N GLU A 35 15.95 18.15 17.17
CA GLU A 35 16.37 18.04 15.76
C GLU A 35 16.66 19.41 15.13
N ALA A 36 15.85 20.42 15.44
CA ALA A 36 16.05 21.77 14.91
C ALA A 36 17.35 22.43 15.43
N CYS A 37 17.79 22.09 16.63
CA CYS A 37 19.08 22.54 17.17
C CYS A 37 20.24 21.74 16.58
N ILE A 38 20.07 20.42 16.38
CA ILE A 38 21.05 19.56 15.70
C ILE A 38 21.31 20.04 14.28
N ALA A 39 20.25 20.27 13.51
CA ALA A 39 20.35 20.75 12.12
C ALA A 39 21.01 22.13 11.99
N ARG A 40 21.12 22.89 13.09
CA ARG A 40 21.72 24.22 13.14
C ARG A 40 23.11 24.24 13.78
N GLY A 41 23.60 23.11 14.30
CA GLY A 41 24.90 23.04 14.98
C GLY A 41 24.95 23.76 16.33
N ILE A 42 23.81 23.87 17.03
CA ILE A 42 23.70 24.54 18.35
C ILE A 42 23.12 23.58 19.42
N GLN A 43 23.58 22.33 19.41
CA GLN A 43 23.11 21.27 20.30
C GLN A 43 23.38 21.59 21.78
N ASP A 44 24.49 22.27 22.05
CA ASP A 44 24.95 22.74 23.36
C ASP A 44 24.05 23.85 23.95
N GLU A 45 23.48 24.70 23.09
CA GLU A 45 22.52 25.73 23.47
C GLU A 45 21.09 25.19 23.70
N CYS A 46 20.82 23.92 23.35
CA CYS A 46 19.49 23.33 23.38
C CYS A 46 19.01 23.03 24.81
N LYS A 47 18.54 24.07 25.52
CA LYS A 47 18.08 23.97 26.91
C LYS A 47 16.57 24.14 27.07
N TYR A 48 16.01 23.46 28.07
CA TYR A 48 14.58 23.42 28.37
C TYR A 48 14.29 23.93 29.78
N SER A 49 13.14 24.58 29.96
CA SER A 49 12.62 24.98 31.28
C SER A 49 11.73 23.92 31.93
N ALA A 50 11.15 23.01 31.13
CA ALA A 50 10.26 21.94 31.60
C ALA A 50 11.06 20.66 31.92
N PRO A 51 10.63 19.87 32.92
CA PRO A 51 11.25 18.58 33.25
C PRO A 51 11.21 17.62 32.05
N ASN A 52 12.12 16.65 32.04
CA ASN A 52 12.29 15.75 30.88
C ASN A 52 11.05 14.88 30.65
N GLU A 53 10.44 14.36 31.72
CA GLU A 53 9.27 13.48 31.68
C GLU A 53 8.07 14.14 30.95
N ASP A 54 7.70 15.36 31.35
CA ASP A 54 6.61 16.11 30.71
C ASP A 54 6.87 16.33 29.21
N ARG A 55 8.12 16.63 28.84
CA ARG A 55 8.50 16.86 27.45
C ARG A 55 8.44 15.59 26.63
N GLN A 56 8.92 14.49 27.20
CA GLN A 56 8.89 13.17 26.56
C GLN A 56 7.44 12.69 26.36
N ALA A 57 6.58 12.87 27.35
CA ALA A 57 5.16 12.53 27.22
C ALA A 57 4.48 13.28 26.07
N ILE A 58 4.78 14.59 25.92
CA ILE A 58 4.26 15.39 24.81
C ILE A 58 4.86 14.93 23.47
N ALA A 59 6.17 14.70 23.40
CA ALA A 59 6.82 14.22 22.17
C ALA A 59 6.26 12.85 21.73
N GLN A 60 6.04 11.95 22.68
CA GLN A 60 5.48 10.64 22.44
C GLN A 60 4.03 10.74 21.96
N ALA A 61 3.21 11.61 22.56
CA ALA A 61 1.83 11.82 22.12
C ALA A 61 1.76 12.36 20.68
N GLU A 62 2.62 13.31 20.32
CA GLU A 62 2.71 13.82 18.95
C GLU A 62 3.13 12.71 17.97
N MET A 63 4.12 11.90 18.34
CA MET A 63 4.58 10.76 17.53
C MET A 63 3.48 9.71 17.35
N ILE A 64 2.72 9.38 18.40
CA ILE A 64 1.61 8.44 18.33
C ILE A 64 0.53 8.95 17.36
N THR A 65 0.18 10.24 17.43
CA THR A 65 -0.80 10.83 16.50
C THR A 65 -0.31 10.77 15.06
N GLU A 66 0.96 11.10 14.81
CA GLU A 66 1.55 11.02 13.47
C GLU A 66 1.53 9.57 12.93
N LEU A 67 1.97 8.61 13.74
CA LEU A 67 2.00 7.20 13.37
C LEU A 67 0.61 6.66 13.09
N ARG A 68 -0.39 7.01 13.91
CA ARG A 68 -1.80 6.65 13.67
C ARG A 68 -2.31 7.22 12.34
N GLY A 69 -1.96 8.47 12.03
CA GLY A 69 -2.29 9.09 10.74
C GLY A 69 -1.66 8.35 9.56
N LYS A 70 -0.37 7.99 9.66
CA LYS A 70 0.33 7.20 8.64
C LYS A 70 -0.31 5.82 8.44
N VAL A 71 -0.63 5.12 9.53
CA VAL A 71 -1.30 3.81 9.49
C VAL A 71 -2.64 3.91 8.78
N ASN A 72 -3.46 4.91 9.09
CA ASN A 72 -4.76 5.09 8.46
C ASN A 72 -4.62 5.37 6.95
N ARG A 73 -3.70 6.25 6.55
CA ARG A 73 -3.41 6.53 5.14
C ARG A 73 -2.94 5.28 4.39
N LEU A 74 -2.03 4.50 4.98
CA LEU A 74 -1.54 3.28 4.36
C LEU A 74 -2.65 2.24 4.19
N ARG A 75 -3.51 2.08 5.20
CA ARG A 75 -4.69 1.20 5.10
C ARG A 75 -5.63 1.63 3.98
N GLU A 76 -5.87 2.94 3.85
CA GLU A 76 -6.71 3.49 2.78
C GLU A 76 -6.10 3.23 1.40
N GLN A 77 -4.79 3.44 1.23
CA GLN A 77 -4.09 3.14 -0.02
C GLN A 77 -4.14 1.65 -0.40
N ILE A 78 -4.03 0.75 0.57
CA ILE A 78 -4.18 -0.69 0.35
C ILE A 78 -5.61 -1.02 -0.10
N ALA A 79 -6.61 -0.49 0.59
CA ALA A 79 -8.02 -0.69 0.24
C ALA A 79 -8.34 -0.17 -1.17
N GLN A 80 -7.85 1.03 -1.53
CA GLN A 80 -8.02 1.61 -2.87
C GLN A 80 -7.36 0.75 -3.96
N ARG A 81 -6.17 0.20 -3.70
CA ARG A 81 -5.51 -0.71 -4.65
C ARG A 81 -6.25 -2.03 -4.80
N ALA A 82 -6.74 -2.60 -3.70
CA ALA A 82 -7.56 -3.80 -3.74
C ALA A 82 -8.85 -3.56 -4.54
N ALA A 83 -9.54 -2.45 -4.30
CA ALA A 83 -10.75 -2.08 -5.04
C ALA A 83 -10.49 -1.83 -6.54
N ARG A 84 -9.35 -1.21 -6.89
CA ARG A 84 -8.93 -1.06 -8.28
C ARG A 84 -8.59 -2.38 -8.95
N ARG A 85 -8.00 -3.31 -8.21
CA ARG A 85 -7.70 -4.64 -8.73
C ARG A 85 -8.97 -5.44 -8.97
N SER A 86 -9.91 -5.43 -8.02
CA SER A 86 -11.21 -6.10 -8.18
C SER A 86 -12.10 -5.50 -9.27
N SER A 87 -11.81 -4.29 -9.76
CA SER A 87 -12.49 -3.71 -10.93
C SER A 87 -11.79 -4.02 -12.25
N ILE A 88 -10.61 -4.65 -12.21
CA ILE A 88 -9.85 -5.09 -13.40
C ILE A 88 -10.01 -6.60 -13.57
N ASP A 89 -10.00 -7.34 -12.46
CA ASP A 89 -10.34 -8.76 -12.40
C ASP A 89 -11.87 -8.87 -12.24
N ASP A 90 -12.63 -8.74 -13.34
CA ASP A 90 -14.06 -9.05 -13.33
C ASP A 90 -14.25 -10.57 -13.46
N PRO A 91 -14.81 -11.25 -12.44
CA PRO A 91 -14.88 -12.70 -12.43
C PRO A 91 -15.83 -13.25 -13.50
N GLU A 92 -16.79 -12.46 -13.98
CA GLU A 92 -17.66 -12.87 -15.09
C GLU A 92 -16.87 -12.86 -16.41
N GLU A 93 -16.02 -11.85 -16.65
CA GLU A 93 -15.13 -11.79 -17.81
C GLU A 93 -14.09 -12.93 -17.82
N GLU A 94 -13.50 -13.31 -16.68
CA GLU A 94 -12.54 -14.43 -16.61
C GLU A 94 -13.19 -15.79 -16.92
N GLU A 95 -14.41 -16.04 -16.42
CA GLU A 95 -15.16 -17.27 -16.70
C GLU A 95 -15.58 -17.36 -18.18
N GLU A 96 -15.96 -16.23 -18.79
CA GLU A 96 -16.28 -16.14 -20.22
C GLU A 96 -15.04 -16.43 -21.08
N GLU A 97 -13.88 -15.85 -20.75
CA GLU A 97 -12.62 -16.12 -21.46
C GLU A 97 -12.26 -17.62 -21.40
N GLU A 98 -12.32 -18.24 -20.21
CA GLU A 98 -12.03 -19.67 -20.06
C GLU A 98 -13.00 -20.55 -20.85
N ALA A 99 -14.28 -20.17 -20.91
CA ALA A 99 -15.26 -20.87 -21.74
C ALA A 99 -14.91 -20.77 -23.23
N THR A 100 -14.48 -19.60 -23.70
CA THR A 100 -14.04 -19.42 -25.10
C THR A 100 -12.78 -20.21 -25.43
N ASP A 101 -11.79 -20.21 -24.53
CA ASP A 101 -10.56 -20.99 -24.70
C ASP A 101 -10.86 -22.50 -24.74
N MET A 102 -11.74 -22.97 -23.85
CA MET A 102 -12.27 -24.33 -23.87
C MET A 102 -12.96 -24.68 -25.19
N GLU A 103 -13.78 -23.76 -25.73
CA GLU A 103 -14.50 -23.98 -26.98
C GLU A 103 -13.56 -24.08 -28.19
N ILE A 104 -12.50 -23.26 -28.23
CA ILE A 104 -11.47 -23.32 -29.27
C ILE A 104 -10.79 -24.69 -29.27
N VAL A 105 -10.31 -25.14 -28.10
CA VAL A 105 -9.62 -26.43 -27.96
C VAL A 105 -10.56 -27.58 -28.29
N TYR A 106 -11.81 -27.54 -27.81
CA TYR A 106 -12.79 -28.57 -28.10
C TYR A 106 -13.15 -28.65 -29.58
N SER A 107 -13.29 -27.50 -30.25
CA SER A 107 -13.56 -27.43 -31.69
C SER A 107 -12.41 -28.04 -32.48
N ALA A 108 -11.17 -27.74 -32.11
CA ALA A 108 -9.98 -28.31 -32.72
C ALA A 108 -9.88 -29.83 -32.51
N LEU A 109 -10.19 -30.31 -31.30
CA LEU A 109 -10.21 -31.75 -30.99
C LEU A 109 -11.30 -32.50 -31.79
N ARG A 110 -12.42 -31.83 -32.08
CA ARG A 110 -13.58 -32.42 -32.74
C ARG A 110 -13.50 -32.39 -34.26
N LEU A 111 -12.96 -31.32 -34.82
CA LEU A 111 -13.00 -31.02 -36.27
C LEU A 111 -11.62 -30.92 -36.91
N GLY A 112 -10.55 -30.85 -36.12
CA GLY A 112 -9.18 -30.73 -36.61
C GLY A 112 -8.65 -32.01 -37.25
N SER A 113 -7.51 -31.88 -37.94
CA SER A 113 -6.79 -33.02 -38.52
C SER A 113 -6.27 -33.97 -37.43
N GLU A 114 -6.07 -35.24 -37.77
CA GLU A 114 -5.58 -36.25 -36.81
C GLU A 114 -4.25 -35.82 -36.18
N GLU A 115 -3.33 -35.24 -36.97
CA GLU A 115 -2.05 -34.73 -36.47
C GLU A 115 -2.22 -33.59 -35.45
N LEU A 116 -3.14 -32.65 -35.73
CA LEU A 116 -3.44 -31.55 -34.82
C LEU A 116 -4.05 -32.08 -33.51
N VAL A 117 -4.96 -33.05 -33.58
CA VAL A 117 -5.57 -33.68 -32.40
C VAL A 117 -4.50 -34.36 -31.53
N TRP A 118 -3.60 -35.15 -32.13
CA TRP A 118 -2.50 -35.80 -31.38
C TRP A 118 -1.58 -34.79 -30.70
N LYS A 119 -1.25 -33.69 -31.40
CA LYS A 119 -0.45 -32.57 -30.85
C LYS A 119 -1.14 -31.93 -29.64
N ILE A 120 -2.44 -31.61 -29.75
CA ILE A 120 -3.22 -31.00 -28.66
C ILE A 120 -3.32 -31.93 -27.46
N VAL A 121 -3.65 -33.21 -27.67
CA VAL A 121 -3.78 -34.20 -26.58
C VAL A 121 -2.45 -34.44 -25.87
N GLY A 122 -1.33 -34.41 -26.59
CA GLY A 122 0.01 -34.47 -26.00
C GLY A 122 0.25 -33.33 -25.03
N ARG A 123 0.03 -32.09 -25.49
CA ARG A 123 0.18 -30.86 -24.70
C ARG A 123 -0.71 -30.84 -23.44
N LEU A 124 -1.96 -31.30 -23.55
CA LEU A 124 -2.86 -31.44 -22.41
C LEU A 124 -2.35 -32.45 -21.38
N ARG A 125 -1.76 -33.57 -21.81
CA ARG A 125 -1.18 -34.58 -20.90
C ARG A 125 0.09 -34.09 -20.21
N ASP A 126 0.84 -33.23 -20.89
CA ASP A 126 2.03 -32.59 -20.34
C ASP A 126 1.68 -31.48 -19.33
N GLY A 127 0.39 -31.16 -19.18
CA GLY A 127 -0.12 -30.21 -18.19
C GLY A 127 0.03 -28.74 -18.60
N GLU A 128 0.08 -28.48 -19.91
CA GLU A 128 0.17 -27.11 -20.42
C GLU A 128 -1.10 -26.31 -20.11
N ASP A 129 -0.91 -25.00 -19.94
CA ASP A 129 -2.01 -24.07 -19.63
C ASP A 129 -3.02 -24.03 -20.79
N LEU A 130 -4.31 -24.09 -20.43
CA LEU A 130 -5.39 -24.16 -21.41
C LEU A 130 -5.48 -22.87 -22.24
N ARG A 131 -5.22 -21.69 -21.66
CA ARG A 131 -5.28 -20.42 -22.37
C ARG A 131 -4.14 -20.31 -23.39
N GLU A 132 -2.95 -20.77 -23.01
CA GLU A 132 -1.81 -20.85 -23.94
C GLU A 132 -2.07 -21.84 -25.09
N LEU A 133 -2.62 -23.00 -24.76
CA LEU A 133 -3.00 -24.01 -25.74
C LEU A 133 -4.07 -23.49 -26.72
N ALA A 134 -5.14 -22.88 -26.20
CA ALA A 134 -6.22 -22.31 -27.01
C ALA A 134 -5.71 -21.23 -27.97
N ARG A 135 -4.83 -20.33 -27.50
CA ARG A 135 -4.20 -19.29 -28.34
C ARG A 135 -3.40 -19.87 -29.51
N ASP A 136 -2.61 -20.91 -29.24
CA ASP A 136 -1.82 -21.55 -30.28
C ASP A 136 -2.69 -22.32 -31.27
N VAL A 137 -3.73 -23.00 -30.77
CA VAL A 137 -4.70 -23.71 -31.59
C VAL A 137 -5.49 -22.75 -32.48
N ALA A 138 -5.93 -21.60 -31.96
CA ALA A 138 -6.60 -20.57 -32.74
C ALA A 138 -5.70 -20.04 -33.87
N ARG A 139 -4.39 -19.91 -33.62
CA ARG A 139 -3.41 -19.53 -34.65
C ARG A 139 -3.24 -20.62 -35.70
N ASP A 140 -3.14 -21.89 -35.27
CA ASP A 140 -2.95 -23.03 -36.18
C ASP A 140 -4.21 -23.27 -37.06
N ILE A 141 -5.42 -23.08 -36.53
CA ILE A 141 -6.69 -23.14 -37.29
C ILE A 141 -6.84 -21.95 -38.26
N GLY A 142 -6.30 -20.78 -37.90
CA GLY A 142 -6.32 -19.58 -38.74
C GLY A 142 -5.29 -19.57 -39.88
N VAL A 143 -4.49 -20.62 -40.04
CA VAL A 143 -3.44 -20.73 -41.08
C VAL A 143 -3.57 -22.07 -41.82
N GLU A 144 -4.71 -22.33 -42.46
CA GLU A 144 -4.84 -23.37 -43.50
C GLU A 144 -5.80 -22.92 -44.62
N ASP A 145 -5.53 -21.76 -45.25
CA ASP A 145 -6.12 -21.39 -46.54
C ASP A 145 -5.00 -20.86 -47.48
N ASP A 146 -3.91 -21.63 -47.62
CA ASP A 146 -2.97 -21.41 -48.73
C ASP A 146 -2.11 -22.66 -48.90
N TYR A 147 -2.55 -23.62 -49.72
CA TYR A 147 -1.68 -24.37 -50.64
C TYR A 147 -2.49 -25.09 -51.73
N SER A 148 -2.68 -24.37 -52.83
CA SER A 148 -2.43 -24.77 -54.23
C SER A 148 -3.14 -25.97 -54.88
N GLY A 149 -3.65 -25.73 -56.10
CA GLY A 149 -3.28 -26.54 -57.26
C GLY A 149 -4.42 -27.15 -58.07
#